data_AF-A0A0G4L1Y9-F1
#
_entry.id   AF-A0A0G4L1Y9-F1
#
_cell.length_a   1.000
_cell.length_b   1.000
_cell.length_c   1.000
_cell.angle_alpha   90.00
_cell.angle_beta   90.00
_cell.angle_gamma   90.00
#
_symmetry.space_group_name_H-M   'P 1'
#
loop_
_entity.id
_entity.type
_entity.pdbx_description
1 polymer ?
#
loop_
_entity_poly.entity_id
_entity_poly.type
_entity_poly.pdbx_seq_one_letter_code
_entity_poly.pdbx_strand_id
1 'polypeptide(L)'
;MDPKRPYQDEEPAASHPKRPKSYDTTSNSSNYISHHTYPPFVLEDYTIAWICALPLELEASRAMLDEEHRSLPFQAGDDNTYVLGRIDQHNVVMACLPGQYGKNNAAIVATNLKRSFSRIRATLMVGIGGGSPSQADLCLGDVVVGTRVMQYDMGRVIADGQFQETADAKTPALLLNSAVSNLRSKHGPHRSSSRMTSLLRSRLPNHLRPNQPDRLFQASYEHPLDASTCDDCDPAKLRIRGVRVSDEPRIHYGVIASGNRVMKNGKARDDIAQRLSALCFEMEAAGMMDNLHCLPIRGICDYSDSHKNKEWQNYAAATAAVYARELLEVIQPSLEELSRTTACLTKASEPGIAKDYASDRRQHLLESLDFPQIDARKTTIRIAHAKTCRWLLQHSAYRDWLDPAMQSQNHGFLWLRGKAGAGKSTMMKWLRQLRMWEKAPSQVPMTTNLAQQLSRS
;
A
#
# COMPACT_ATOMS: atom_id res chain seq x y z
N MET A 1 -53.35 52.80 -28.14
CA MET A 1 -52.53 51.94 -29.02
C MET A 1 -51.18 51.77 -28.34
N ASP A 2 -50.87 50.52 -28.02
CA ASP A 2 -49.65 49.96 -27.41
C ASP A 2 -48.35 50.23 -28.23
N PRO A 3 -47.12 49.86 -27.79
CA PRO A 3 -46.54 49.69 -26.43
C PRO A 3 -44.98 49.88 -26.29
N LYS A 4 -44.45 49.59 -25.07
CA LYS A 4 -43.10 49.05 -24.66
C LYS A 4 -41.87 49.99 -24.70
N ARG A 5 -40.96 50.07 -23.71
CA ARG A 5 -40.47 49.17 -22.63
C ARG A 5 -40.17 49.96 -21.32
N PRO A 6 -40.00 49.30 -20.17
CA PRO A 6 -38.66 49.42 -19.53
C PRO A 6 -38.20 48.18 -18.72
N TYR A 7 -36.95 48.30 -18.24
CA TYR A 7 -36.28 47.63 -17.12
C TYR A 7 -35.34 46.44 -17.41
N GLN A 8 -34.05 46.71 -17.16
CA GLN A 8 -32.94 45.76 -16.97
C GLN A 8 -32.59 45.78 -15.46
N ASP A 9 -32.37 44.60 -14.89
CA ASP A 9 -31.99 44.42 -13.48
C ASP A 9 -30.50 44.70 -13.22
N GLU A 10 -30.24 45.17 -12.00
CA GLU A 10 -28.96 45.56 -11.41
C GLU A 10 -28.09 44.37 -10.97
N GLU A 11 -26.78 44.46 -11.19
CA GLU A 11 -25.74 43.87 -10.32
C GLU A 11 -25.22 44.94 -9.35
N PRO A 12 -24.97 44.65 -8.05
CA PRO A 12 -24.20 45.53 -7.20
C PRO A 12 -22.73 45.08 -7.06
N ALA A 13 -21.82 45.99 -7.45
CA ALA A 13 -20.38 45.87 -7.26
C ALA A 13 -19.91 46.38 -5.87
N ALA A 14 -19.00 45.58 -5.29
CA ALA A 14 -17.85 45.89 -4.44
C ALA A 14 -17.84 47.07 -3.44
N SER A 15 -17.55 46.76 -2.17
CA SER A 15 -16.90 47.69 -1.24
C SER A 15 -15.72 47.00 -0.50
N HIS A 16 -14.55 47.64 -0.54
CA HIS A 16 -13.34 47.22 0.19
C HIS A 16 -13.33 47.77 1.63
N PRO A 17 -12.74 47.05 2.60
CA PRO A 17 -12.25 47.69 3.82
C PRO A 17 -10.73 47.55 4.06
N LYS A 18 -10.19 48.75 4.31
CA LYS A 18 -8.96 49.27 4.94
C LYS A 18 -8.08 48.34 5.81
N ARG A 19 -6.77 48.60 5.68
CA ARG A 19 -5.61 48.08 6.42
C ARG A 19 -5.45 48.71 7.82
N PRO A 20 -5.02 47.97 8.87
CA PRO A 20 -4.44 48.57 10.09
C PRO A 20 -2.95 48.29 10.28
N LYS A 21 -2.35 49.10 11.19
CA LYS A 21 -0.93 49.44 11.37
C LYS A 21 -0.11 48.45 12.20
N SER A 22 1.21 48.57 12.06
CA SER A 22 2.28 47.89 12.80
C SER A 22 2.39 48.33 14.26
N TYR A 23 2.74 47.39 15.13
CA TYR A 23 3.31 47.65 16.46
C TYR A 23 4.52 46.73 16.65
N ASP A 24 5.62 47.32 17.07
CA ASP A 24 6.87 46.65 17.42
C ASP A 24 6.92 46.53 18.95
N THR A 25 7.25 45.36 19.49
CA THR A 25 7.74 45.20 20.88
C THR A 25 8.58 43.94 21.00
N THR A 26 9.71 44.12 21.65
CA THR A 26 10.86 43.22 21.82
C THR A 26 10.67 42.15 22.91
N SER A 27 11.34 41.01 22.68
CA SER A 27 11.92 40.03 23.63
C SER A 27 11.01 39.31 24.65
N ASN A 28 10.81 38.00 24.46
CA ASN A 28 11.44 36.99 25.34
C ASN A 28 11.37 35.56 24.75
N SER A 29 12.55 35.06 24.38
CA SER A 29 13.12 33.72 24.54
C SER A 29 12.24 32.46 24.67
N SER A 30 12.58 31.49 23.80
CA SER A 30 12.73 30.06 24.10
C SER A 30 11.52 29.14 23.98
N ASN A 31 11.36 28.56 22.78
CA ASN A 31 11.22 27.10 22.60
C ASN A 31 11.41 26.76 21.12
N TYR A 32 12.67 26.65 20.70
CA TYR A 32 13.01 26.07 19.40
C TYR A 32 12.70 24.57 19.44
N ILE A 33 11.66 24.17 18.70
CA ILE A 33 11.43 22.78 18.31
C ILE A 33 12.57 22.42 17.35
N SER A 34 13.44 21.49 17.74
CA SER A 34 14.55 21.03 16.92
C SER A 34 14.01 20.29 15.69
N HIS A 35 14.10 20.93 14.52
CA HIS A 35 13.86 20.28 13.23
C HIS A 35 14.96 19.25 12.96
N HIS A 36 14.67 17.96 13.14
CA HIS A 36 15.57 16.88 12.76
C HIS A 36 15.78 16.88 11.23
N THR A 37 17.03 17.09 10.83
CA THR A 37 17.53 17.14 9.44
C THR A 37 17.95 15.73 8.98
N TYR A 38 17.01 15.01 8.37
CA TYR A 38 17.37 13.97 7.40
C TYR A 38 18.09 14.62 6.20
N PRO A 39 19.00 13.93 5.50
CA PRO A 39 19.46 14.44 4.22
C PRO A 39 18.23 14.62 3.30
N PRO A 40 18.14 15.75 2.60
CA PRO A 40 16.99 16.00 1.75
C PRO A 40 16.99 14.98 0.62
N PHE A 41 15.90 14.19 0.52
CA PHE A 41 15.60 13.43 -0.68
C PHE A 41 15.65 14.36 -1.89
N VAL A 42 16.08 13.84 -3.03
CA VAL A 42 16.03 14.55 -4.32
C VAL A 42 15.09 13.83 -5.28
N LEU A 43 14.69 14.49 -6.36
CA LEU A 43 13.76 13.92 -7.35
C LEU A 43 14.26 12.59 -7.94
N GLU A 44 15.58 12.45 -8.09
CA GLU A 44 16.22 11.24 -8.63
C GLU A 44 16.19 10.03 -7.69
N ASP A 45 15.80 10.23 -6.42
CA ASP A 45 15.65 9.15 -5.45
C ASP A 45 14.35 8.37 -5.64
N TYR A 46 13.38 8.92 -6.38
CA TYR A 46 12.08 8.28 -6.62
C TYR A 46 12.08 7.54 -7.96
N THR A 47 11.72 6.26 -7.91
CA THR A 47 11.86 5.34 -9.05
C THR A 47 10.58 4.60 -9.40
N ILE A 48 9.56 4.70 -8.54
CA ILE A 48 8.22 4.17 -8.77
C ILE A 48 7.24 5.33 -8.92
N ALA A 49 6.54 5.37 -10.05
CA ALA A 49 5.41 6.28 -10.25
C ALA A 49 4.10 5.55 -9.92
N TRP A 50 3.22 6.19 -9.17
CA TRP A 50 1.91 5.66 -8.82
C TRP A 50 0.84 6.72 -9.08
N ILE A 51 0.10 6.57 -10.17
CA ILE A 51 -0.88 7.57 -10.63
C ILE A 51 -2.29 7.08 -10.27
N CYS A 52 -3.10 8.01 -9.77
CA CYS A 52 -4.52 7.82 -9.45
C CYS A 52 -5.37 8.81 -10.25
N ALA A 53 -6.59 8.43 -10.62
CA ALA A 53 -7.53 9.30 -11.33
C ALA A 53 -8.33 10.20 -10.38
N LEU A 54 -8.68 9.68 -9.20
CA LEU A 54 -9.60 10.32 -8.26
C LEU A 54 -8.97 10.54 -6.87
N PRO A 55 -9.41 11.56 -6.11
CA PRO A 55 -8.93 11.79 -4.74
C PRO A 55 -9.10 10.59 -3.81
N LEU A 56 -10.21 9.86 -3.88
CA LEU A 56 -10.44 8.66 -3.07
C LEU A 56 -9.44 7.54 -3.39
N GLU A 57 -8.98 7.46 -4.64
CA GLU A 57 -7.99 6.49 -5.07
C GLU A 57 -6.60 6.89 -4.55
N LEU A 58 -6.27 8.18 -4.59
CA LEU A 58 -5.06 8.72 -3.98
C LEU A 58 -5.07 8.54 -2.45
N GLU A 59 -6.21 8.73 -1.78
CA GLU A 59 -6.35 8.50 -0.34
C GLU A 59 -6.02 7.05 0.01
N ALA A 60 -6.66 6.10 -0.66
CA ALA A 60 -6.39 4.67 -0.48
C ALA A 60 -4.93 4.31 -0.78
N SER A 61 -4.35 4.89 -1.82
CA SER A 61 -2.96 4.66 -2.22
C SER A 61 -1.95 5.25 -1.23
N ARG A 62 -2.19 6.47 -0.76
CA ARG A 62 -1.34 7.18 0.23
C ARG A 62 -1.30 6.44 1.55
N ALA A 63 -2.40 5.81 1.98
CA ALA A 63 -2.45 4.98 3.18
C ALA A 63 -1.53 3.74 3.09
N MET A 64 -1.09 3.35 1.89
CA MET A 64 -0.16 2.24 1.69
C MET A 64 1.31 2.61 1.90
N LEU A 65 1.65 3.88 2.06
CA LEU A 65 3.02 4.32 2.35
C LEU A 65 3.46 3.84 3.73
N ASP A 66 4.68 3.34 3.86
CA ASP A 66 5.31 3.10 5.16
C ASP A 66 5.79 4.41 5.79
N GLU A 67 6.17 5.37 4.95
CA GLU A 67 6.65 6.68 5.33
C GLU A 67 6.25 7.69 4.27
N GLU A 68 5.76 8.85 4.69
CA GLU A 68 5.52 9.99 3.81
C GLU A 68 6.70 10.98 3.93
N HIS A 69 7.29 11.33 2.80
CA HIS A 69 8.41 12.25 2.72
C HIS A 69 7.92 13.69 2.55
N ARG A 70 8.77 14.65 2.93
CA ARG A 70 8.48 16.07 2.71
C ARG A 70 8.42 16.37 1.21
N SER A 71 7.53 17.29 0.83
CA SER A 71 7.46 17.81 -0.54
C SER A 71 8.80 18.41 -0.96
N LEU A 72 9.16 18.19 -2.22
CA LEU A 72 10.34 18.76 -2.84
C LEU A 72 10.01 20.08 -3.56
N PRO A 73 11.00 20.96 -3.77
CA PRO A 73 10.80 22.21 -4.49
C PRO A 73 10.20 21.97 -5.88
N PHE A 74 9.32 22.89 -6.27
CA PHE A 74 8.64 22.88 -7.56
C PHE A 74 9.63 22.86 -8.74
N GLN A 75 9.32 22.08 -9.77
CA GLN A 75 10.04 22.08 -11.04
C GLN A 75 9.35 23.01 -12.03
N ALA A 76 10.09 23.95 -12.61
CA ALA A 76 9.54 24.91 -13.57
C ALA A 76 8.85 24.18 -14.74
N GLY A 77 7.57 24.50 -14.97
CA GLY A 77 6.77 23.95 -16.06
C GLY A 77 6.06 22.63 -15.75
N ASP A 78 6.17 22.09 -14.54
CA ASP A 78 5.41 20.93 -14.06
C ASP A 78 4.34 21.34 -13.04
N ASP A 79 3.09 21.49 -13.49
CA ASP A 79 1.97 21.90 -12.64
C ASP A 79 1.36 20.76 -11.78
N ASN A 80 1.93 19.55 -11.84
CA ASN A 80 1.45 18.45 -11.01
C ASN A 80 1.74 18.71 -9.53
N THR A 81 0.88 18.18 -8.67
CA THR A 81 1.15 18.04 -7.24
C THR A 81 1.48 16.59 -6.93
N TYR A 82 2.47 16.39 -6.04
CA TYR A 82 2.98 15.06 -5.73
C TYR A 82 2.91 14.77 -4.24
N VAL A 83 2.51 13.54 -3.93
CA VAL A 83 2.76 12.93 -2.62
C VAL A 83 3.99 12.05 -2.76
N LEU A 84 4.94 12.20 -1.85
CA LEU A 84 6.21 11.49 -1.88
C LEU A 84 6.29 10.58 -0.68
N GLY A 85 6.84 9.38 -0.86
CA GLY A 85 7.00 8.47 0.26
C GLY A 85 7.78 7.21 -0.08
N ARG A 86 7.68 6.24 0.82
CA ARG A 86 8.35 4.95 0.70
C ARG A 86 7.40 3.79 0.95
N ILE A 87 7.54 2.73 0.16
CA ILE A 87 6.90 1.43 0.36
C ILE A 87 8.00 0.39 0.32
N ASP A 88 8.19 -0.32 1.42
CA ASP A 88 9.30 -1.25 1.61
C ASP A 88 10.66 -0.59 1.26
N GLN A 89 11.32 -1.05 0.20
CA GLN A 89 12.63 -0.55 -0.25
C GLN A 89 12.54 0.46 -1.40
N HIS A 90 11.32 0.87 -1.79
CA HIS A 90 11.09 1.72 -2.95
C HIS A 90 10.59 3.10 -2.55
N ASN A 91 11.23 4.14 -3.09
CA ASN A 91 10.71 5.50 -3.02
C ASN A 91 9.68 5.70 -4.14
N VAL A 92 8.49 6.12 -3.74
CA VAL A 92 7.31 6.23 -4.59
C VAL A 92 6.91 7.69 -4.71
N VAL A 93 6.70 8.14 -5.96
CA VAL A 93 6.03 9.40 -6.26
C VAL A 93 4.60 9.10 -6.68
N MET A 94 3.64 9.69 -5.98
CA MET A 94 2.22 9.60 -6.25
C MET A 94 1.70 10.88 -6.86
N ALA A 95 0.84 10.77 -7.88
CA ALA A 95 0.12 11.90 -8.47
C ALA A 95 -1.36 11.56 -8.63
N CYS A 96 -2.22 12.57 -8.50
CA CYS A 96 -3.63 12.48 -8.84
C CYS A 96 -3.92 13.38 -10.03
N LEU A 97 -4.83 12.96 -10.91
CA LEU A 97 -5.22 13.78 -12.06
C LEU A 97 -5.92 15.07 -11.60
N PRO A 98 -5.61 16.23 -12.21
CA PRO A 98 -6.28 17.48 -11.90
C PRO A 98 -7.68 17.51 -12.51
N GLY A 99 -8.68 17.90 -11.70
CA GLY A 99 -10.05 18.10 -12.17
C GLY A 99 -10.78 16.79 -12.49
N GLN A 100 -10.90 16.46 -13.79
CA GLN A 100 -11.67 15.30 -14.28
C GLN A 100 -10.76 14.13 -14.70
N TYR A 101 -11.35 12.92 -14.68
CA TYR A 101 -10.76 11.68 -15.20
C TYR A 101 -10.64 11.69 -16.74
N GLY A 102 -9.98 10.68 -17.31
CA GLY A 102 -9.80 10.52 -18.76
C GLY A 102 -8.36 10.52 -19.27
N LYS A 103 -8.18 10.01 -20.50
CA LYS A 103 -6.86 9.74 -21.11
C LYS A 103 -5.97 10.98 -21.27
N ASN A 104 -6.56 12.15 -21.59
CA ASN A 104 -5.78 13.37 -21.86
C ASN A 104 -5.08 13.87 -20.58
N ASN A 105 -5.84 13.95 -19.48
CA ASN A 105 -5.28 14.36 -18.19
C ASN A 105 -4.26 13.34 -17.70
N ALA A 106 -4.55 12.04 -17.88
CA ALA A 106 -3.61 10.97 -17.58
C ALA A 106 -2.28 11.12 -18.34
N ALA A 107 -2.34 11.39 -19.64
CA ALA A 107 -1.16 11.61 -20.48
C ALA A 107 -0.34 12.82 -20.03
N ILE A 108 -0.99 13.94 -19.68
CA ILE A 108 -0.33 15.17 -19.19
C ILE A 108 0.40 14.90 -17.88
N VAL A 109 -0.30 14.34 -16.89
CA VAL A 109 0.28 14.03 -15.58
C VAL A 109 1.45 13.06 -15.72
N ALA A 110 1.28 11.99 -16.50
CA ALA A 110 2.33 11.03 -16.80
C ALA A 110 3.58 11.66 -17.43
N THR A 111 3.38 12.53 -18.41
CA THR A 111 4.49 13.17 -19.15
C THR A 111 5.28 14.11 -18.24
N ASN A 112 4.57 14.93 -17.46
CA ASN A 112 5.17 15.85 -16.51
C ASN A 112 5.91 15.10 -15.39
N LEU A 113 5.31 14.05 -14.82
CA LEU A 113 5.94 13.19 -13.81
C LEU A 113 7.22 12.58 -14.35
N LYS A 114 7.19 11.98 -15.56
CA LYS A 114 8.38 11.38 -16.19
C LYS A 114 9.50 12.40 -16.40
N ARG A 115 9.14 13.64 -16.75
CA ARG A 115 10.10 14.73 -16.98
C ARG A 115 10.76 15.17 -15.68
N SER A 116 9.99 15.33 -14.61
CA SER A 116 10.49 15.79 -13.30
C SER A 116 11.23 14.70 -12.52
N PHE A 117 10.76 13.46 -12.62
CA PHE A 117 11.35 12.28 -11.97
C PHE A 117 12.02 11.40 -13.03
N SER A 118 13.26 11.73 -13.37
CA SER A 118 13.99 11.12 -14.49
C SER A 118 14.36 9.64 -14.29
N ARG A 119 14.28 9.13 -13.05
CA ARG A 119 14.68 7.76 -12.67
C ARG A 119 13.51 6.78 -12.53
N ILE A 120 12.32 7.16 -12.95
CA ILE A 120 11.15 6.27 -12.94
C ILE A 120 11.41 5.05 -13.84
N ARG A 121 11.33 3.87 -13.23
CA ARG A 121 11.53 2.57 -13.91
C ARG A 121 10.26 1.71 -13.95
N ALA A 122 9.27 2.05 -13.13
CA ALA A 122 7.98 1.38 -13.09
C ALA A 122 6.87 2.41 -12.81
N THR A 123 5.76 2.28 -13.53
CA THR A 123 4.58 3.13 -13.36
C THR A 123 3.37 2.25 -13.11
N LEU A 124 2.64 2.55 -12.04
CA LEU A 124 1.35 1.95 -11.72
C LEU A 124 0.24 2.96 -12.00
N MET A 125 -0.88 2.48 -12.55
CA MET A 125 -2.13 3.23 -12.60
C MET A 125 -3.14 2.52 -11.71
N VAL A 126 -3.42 3.08 -10.54
CA VAL A 126 -4.20 2.39 -9.52
C VAL A 126 -5.48 3.16 -9.25
N GLY A 127 -6.60 2.46 -9.23
CA GLY A 127 -7.88 3.08 -8.97
C GLY A 127 -9.05 2.12 -9.09
N ILE A 128 -10.23 2.66 -9.29
CA ILE A 128 -11.45 1.90 -9.51
C ILE A 128 -11.68 1.67 -11.00
N GLY A 129 -12.48 0.65 -11.33
CA GLY A 129 -12.96 0.37 -12.67
C GLY A 129 -14.28 -0.40 -12.62
N GLY A 130 -14.92 -0.52 -13.77
CA GLY A 130 -16.15 -1.30 -13.91
C GLY A 130 -15.86 -2.70 -14.44
N GLY A 131 -16.37 -3.74 -13.80
CA GLY A 131 -16.14 -5.14 -14.17
C GLY A 131 -16.96 -5.59 -15.37
N SER A 132 -16.49 -6.63 -16.05
CA SER A 132 -17.20 -7.32 -17.12
C SER A 132 -17.55 -8.77 -16.72
N PRO A 133 -18.73 -8.99 -16.12
CA PRO A 133 -19.09 -10.30 -15.58
C PRO A 133 -19.34 -11.36 -16.66
N SER A 134 -19.43 -10.98 -17.94
CA SER A 134 -19.53 -11.91 -19.07
C SER A 134 -18.22 -12.63 -19.39
N GLN A 135 -17.07 -12.11 -18.94
CA GLN A 135 -15.75 -12.69 -19.22
C GLN A 135 -15.16 -13.46 -18.02
N ALA A 136 -15.62 -13.16 -16.79
CA ALA A 136 -15.17 -13.83 -15.58
C ALA A 136 -16.19 -13.65 -14.44
N ASP A 137 -16.13 -14.54 -13.44
CA ASP A 137 -16.89 -14.43 -12.20
C ASP A 137 -16.34 -13.31 -11.28
N LEU A 138 -16.49 -12.06 -11.72
CA LEU A 138 -16.05 -10.84 -11.02
C LEU A 138 -17.10 -10.40 -10.00
N CYS A 139 -16.68 -10.13 -8.77
CA CYS A 139 -17.52 -9.45 -7.76
C CYS A 139 -17.04 -8.04 -7.53
N LEU A 140 -17.91 -7.21 -6.98
CA LEU A 140 -17.51 -5.91 -6.46
C LEU A 140 -16.43 -6.09 -5.38
N GLY A 141 -15.41 -5.23 -5.41
CA GLY A 141 -14.22 -5.32 -4.57
C GLY A 141 -13.11 -6.22 -5.11
N ASP A 142 -13.37 -7.10 -6.09
CA ASP A 142 -12.31 -7.84 -6.77
C ASP A 142 -11.32 -6.89 -7.46
N VAL A 143 -10.12 -7.38 -7.73
CA VAL A 143 -9.05 -6.62 -8.40
C VAL A 143 -8.80 -7.20 -9.79
N VAL A 144 -8.80 -6.34 -10.81
CA VAL A 144 -8.37 -6.67 -12.17
C VAL A 144 -7.01 -6.02 -12.44
N VAL A 145 -6.05 -6.84 -12.84
CA VAL A 145 -4.68 -6.45 -13.19
C VAL A 145 -4.53 -6.52 -14.70
N GLY A 146 -4.33 -5.36 -15.33
CA GLY A 146 -4.28 -5.22 -16.78
C GLY A 146 -2.94 -5.63 -17.36
N THR A 147 -2.74 -6.93 -17.54
CA THR A 147 -1.61 -7.49 -18.31
C THR A 147 -1.63 -7.10 -19.78
N ARG A 148 -2.79 -6.64 -20.28
CA ARG A 148 -3.00 -6.04 -21.60
C ARG A 148 -3.99 -4.88 -21.47
N VAL A 149 -3.77 -3.81 -22.25
CA VAL A 149 -4.65 -2.64 -22.34
C VAL A 149 -5.11 -2.51 -23.79
N MET A 150 -6.43 -2.40 -24.00
CA MET A 150 -7.05 -2.20 -25.31
C MET A 150 -7.79 -0.88 -25.32
N GLN A 151 -7.47 0.02 -26.26
CA GLN A 151 -8.24 1.25 -26.43
C GLN A 151 -9.47 1.00 -27.31
N TYR A 152 -10.63 0.74 -26.70
CA TYR A 152 -11.83 0.29 -27.42
C TYR A 152 -12.56 1.40 -28.20
N ASP A 153 -12.25 2.66 -27.92
CA ASP A 153 -12.88 3.82 -28.56
C ASP A 153 -12.03 4.44 -29.68
N MET A 154 -10.91 3.81 -30.05
CA MET A 154 -10.06 4.23 -31.16
C MET A 154 -10.27 3.33 -32.38
N GLY A 155 -10.69 3.97 -33.46
CA GLY A 155 -11.14 3.28 -34.65
C GLY A 155 -11.67 4.24 -35.69
N ARG A 156 -12.24 3.66 -36.75
CA ARG A 156 -12.81 4.40 -37.88
C ARG A 156 -14.28 4.02 -38.02
N VAL A 157 -15.08 4.97 -38.44
CA VAL A 157 -16.46 4.70 -38.86
C VAL A 157 -16.40 4.26 -40.32
N ILE A 158 -16.90 3.06 -40.60
CA ILE A 158 -16.98 2.49 -41.96
C ILE A 158 -18.37 2.73 -42.55
N ALA A 159 -18.61 2.23 -43.77
CA ALA A 159 -19.94 2.27 -44.40
C ALA A 159 -21.02 1.75 -43.43
N ASP A 160 -22.23 2.30 -43.53
CA ASP A 160 -23.37 1.98 -42.66
C ASP A 160 -23.23 2.42 -41.18
N GLY A 161 -22.25 3.28 -40.88
CA GLY A 161 -22.08 3.86 -39.54
C GLY A 161 -21.47 2.92 -38.50
N GLN A 162 -21.01 1.74 -38.91
CA GLN A 162 -20.36 0.78 -38.01
C GLN A 162 -18.98 1.28 -37.58
N PHE A 163 -18.62 1.02 -36.33
CA PHE A 163 -17.31 1.37 -35.80
C PHE A 163 -16.36 0.17 -35.91
N GLN A 164 -15.24 0.37 -36.59
CA GLN A 164 -14.16 -0.61 -36.68
C GLN A 164 -13.00 -0.14 -35.79
N GLU A 165 -12.70 -0.90 -34.74
CA GLU A 165 -11.53 -0.63 -33.90
C GLU A 165 -10.22 -0.82 -34.68
N THR A 166 -9.26 0.06 -34.38
CA THR A 166 -7.92 0.04 -35.00
C THR A 166 -6.79 0.13 -33.98
N ALA A 167 -7.09 0.05 -32.69
CA ALA A 167 -6.09 0.15 -31.63
C ALA A 167 -5.35 -1.18 -31.43
N ASP A 168 -4.03 -1.11 -31.35
CA ASP A 168 -3.20 -2.24 -30.97
C ASP A 168 -3.22 -2.46 -29.46
N ALA A 169 -3.08 -3.73 -29.07
CA ALA A 169 -2.92 -4.10 -27.67
C ALA A 169 -1.61 -3.55 -27.11
N LYS A 170 -1.69 -2.83 -25.99
CA LYS A 170 -0.52 -2.37 -25.24
C LYS A 170 -0.27 -3.26 -24.04
N THR A 171 0.99 -3.46 -23.69
CA THR A 171 1.38 -4.29 -22.54
C THR A 171 2.22 -3.49 -21.55
N PRO A 172 2.11 -3.77 -20.24
CA PRO A 172 2.97 -3.15 -19.23
C PRO A 172 4.45 -3.45 -19.46
N ALA A 173 5.33 -2.65 -18.84
CA ALA A 173 6.77 -2.89 -18.86
C ALA A 173 7.13 -4.32 -18.38
N LEU A 174 8.20 -4.89 -18.94
CA LEU A 174 8.66 -6.26 -18.64
C LEU A 174 8.87 -6.50 -17.14
N LEU A 175 9.41 -5.49 -16.43
CA LEU A 175 9.58 -5.52 -14.98
C LEU A 175 8.25 -5.77 -14.25
N LEU A 176 7.19 -5.07 -14.64
CA LEU A 176 5.86 -5.18 -14.04
C LEU A 176 5.23 -6.54 -14.36
N ASN A 177 5.35 -7.03 -15.60
CA ASN A 177 4.85 -8.37 -15.96
C ASN A 177 5.57 -9.49 -15.19
N SER A 178 6.87 -9.34 -14.96
CA SER A 178 7.66 -10.28 -14.16
C SER A 178 7.24 -10.24 -12.69
N ALA A 179 7.02 -9.04 -12.13
CA ALA A 179 6.51 -8.85 -10.77
C ALA A 179 5.11 -9.46 -10.58
N VAL A 180 4.21 -9.25 -11.56
CA VAL A 180 2.88 -9.87 -11.58
C VAL A 180 2.98 -11.39 -11.57
N SER A 181 3.89 -11.97 -12.36
CA SER A 181 4.09 -13.43 -12.42
C SER A 181 4.59 -13.98 -11.07
N ASN A 182 5.53 -13.28 -10.43
CA ASN A 182 6.04 -13.63 -9.10
C ASN A 182 4.93 -13.55 -8.05
N LEU A 183 4.22 -12.43 -7.94
CA LEU A 183 3.16 -12.26 -6.96
C LEU A 183 2.03 -13.28 -7.16
N ARG A 184 1.64 -13.54 -8.41
CA ARG A 184 0.63 -14.56 -8.74
C ARG A 184 1.04 -15.95 -8.25
N SER A 185 2.33 -16.30 -8.28
CA SER A 185 2.81 -17.58 -7.76
C SER A 185 2.64 -17.72 -6.24
N LYS A 186 2.63 -16.59 -5.51
CA LYS A 186 2.45 -16.57 -4.04
C LYS A 186 0.99 -16.68 -3.62
N HIS A 187 0.05 -16.20 -4.43
CA HIS A 187 -1.39 -16.21 -4.09
C HIS A 187 -2.08 -17.58 -4.24
N GLY A 188 -1.40 -18.57 -4.83
CA GLY A 188 -1.90 -19.95 -4.94
C GLY A 188 -3.20 -20.11 -5.77
N PRO A 189 -3.72 -21.35 -5.89
CA PRO A 189 -4.88 -21.66 -6.74
C PRO A 189 -6.22 -21.10 -6.23
N HIS A 190 -6.33 -20.74 -4.94
CA HIS A 190 -7.57 -20.24 -4.33
C HIS A 190 -7.68 -18.70 -4.25
N ARG A 191 -6.75 -17.96 -4.86
CA ARG A 191 -6.86 -16.51 -5.19
C ARG A 191 -7.17 -15.55 -4.03
N SER A 192 -6.97 -15.93 -2.76
CA SER A 192 -6.99 -14.97 -1.67
C SER A 192 -5.64 -14.91 -0.98
N SER A 193 -5.06 -13.72 -1.01
CA SER A 193 -3.92 -13.37 -0.19
C SER A 193 -4.48 -13.04 1.20
N SER A 194 -4.23 -13.91 2.18
CA SER A 194 -4.63 -13.67 3.58
C SER A 194 -4.06 -12.35 4.12
N ARG A 195 -3.04 -11.80 3.44
CA ARG A 195 -2.41 -10.54 3.78
C ARG A 195 -3.19 -9.33 3.28
N MET A 196 -3.87 -9.40 2.13
CA MET A 196 -4.70 -8.28 1.65
C MET A 196 -5.73 -7.84 2.70
N THR A 197 -6.46 -8.80 3.28
CA THR A 197 -7.45 -8.54 4.33
C THR A 197 -6.82 -7.90 5.56
N SER A 198 -5.62 -8.34 5.97
CA SER A 198 -4.91 -7.77 7.11
C SER A 198 -4.41 -6.34 6.85
N LEU A 199 -3.91 -6.08 5.63
CA LEU A 199 -3.46 -4.75 5.22
C LEU A 199 -4.63 -3.77 5.15
N LEU A 200 -5.75 -4.17 4.56
CA LEU A 200 -6.98 -3.37 4.52
C LEU A 200 -7.43 -2.96 5.93
N ARG A 201 -7.53 -3.92 6.86
CA ARG A 201 -7.97 -3.65 8.24
C ARG A 201 -6.99 -2.74 9.00
N SER A 202 -5.69 -2.91 8.80
CA SER A 202 -4.67 -2.15 9.53
C SER A 202 -4.48 -0.73 9.01
N ARG A 203 -4.51 -0.53 7.68
CA ARG A 203 -4.21 0.77 7.04
C ARG A 203 -5.45 1.58 6.69
N LEU A 204 -6.56 0.90 6.40
CA LEU A 204 -7.79 1.52 5.90
C LEU A 204 -9.04 0.93 6.60
N PRO A 205 -9.15 1.01 7.95
CA PRO A 205 -10.26 0.41 8.70
C PRO A 205 -11.64 0.97 8.31
N ASN A 206 -11.70 2.17 7.72
CA ASN A 206 -12.94 2.81 7.27
C ASN A 206 -13.31 2.50 5.81
N HIS A 207 -12.46 1.78 5.07
CA HIS A 207 -12.69 1.43 3.66
C HIS A 207 -12.88 -0.09 3.50
N LEU A 208 -13.50 -0.74 4.50
CA LEU A 208 -13.81 -2.16 4.44
C LEU A 208 -15.01 -2.41 3.51
N ARG A 209 -15.26 -3.69 3.23
CA ARG A 209 -16.39 -4.12 2.40
C ARG A 209 -17.70 -3.51 2.92
N PRO A 210 -18.49 -2.83 2.06
CA PRO A 210 -19.75 -2.22 2.49
C PRO A 210 -20.79 -3.29 2.84
N ASN A 211 -21.81 -2.90 3.61
CA ASN A 211 -22.95 -3.76 3.95
C ASN A 211 -23.90 -3.98 2.77
N GLN A 212 -23.85 -3.10 1.77
CA GLN A 212 -24.68 -3.23 0.58
C GLN A 212 -24.28 -4.50 -0.19
N PRO A 213 -25.24 -5.35 -0.57
CA PRO A 213 -24.92 -6.59 -1.26
C PRO A 213 -24.37 -6.32 -2.66
N ASP A 214 -23.53 -7.24 -3.12
CA ASP A 214 -23.11 -7.30 -4.52
C ASP A 214 -24.30 -7.74 -5.40
N ARG A 215 -24.90 -6.78 -6.11
CA ARG A 215 -26.04 -6.99 -7.00
C ARG A 215 -25.59 -6.95 -8.44
N LEU A 216 -25.63 -8.11 -9.11
CA LEU A 216 -25.42 -8.19 -10.55
C LEU A 216 -26.78 -8.37 -11.25
N PHE A 217 -27.18 -7.40 -12.05
CA PHE A 217 -28.40 -7.48 -12.85
C PHE A 217 -28.13 -8.09 -14.24
N GLN A 218 -29.19 -8.53 -14.91
CA GLN A 218 -29.12 -8.93 -16.32
C GLN A 218 -28.66 -7.75 -17.18
N ALA A 219 -27.75 -8.00 -18.12
CA ALA A 219 -27.16 -6.98 -19.00
C ALA A 219 -28.18 -6.13 -19.80
N SER A 220 -29.37 -6.69 -20.03
CA SER A 220 -30.47 -6.03 -20.74
C SER A 220 -31.43 -5.24 -19.85
N TYR A 221 -31.29 -5.36 -18.53
CA TYR A 221 -32.07 -4.57 -17.59
C TYR A 221 -31.36 -3.24 -17.38
N GLU A 222 -32.10 -2.15 -17.52
CA GLU A 222 -31.56 -0.81 -17.32
C GLU A 222 -32.05 -0.28 -15.97
N HIS A 223 -31.14 0.38 -15.27
CA HIS A 223 -31.45 1.03 -14.00
C HIS A 223 -32.54 2.11 -14.21
N PRO A 224 -33.57 2.18 -13.35
CA PRO A 224 -34.64 3.17 -13.49
C PRO A 224 -34.10 4.61 -13.42
N LEU A 225 -34.49 5.46 -14.38
CA LEU A 225 -33.95 6.82 -14.54
C LEU A 225 -34.10 7.72 -13.31
N ASP A 226 -35.18 7.52 -12.54
CA ASP A 226 -35.52 8.36 -11.38
C ASP A 226 -34.96 7.82 -10.05
N ALA A 227 -34.35 6.63 -10.06
CA ALA A 227 -33.77 6.03 -8.85
C ALA A 227 -32.32 6.51 -8.65
N SER A 228 -31.90 6.67 -7.40
CA SER A 228 -30.51 7.03 -7.06
C SER A 228 -29.67 5.83 -6.61
N THR A 229 -30.33 4.73 -6.22
CA THR A 229 -29.71 3.47 -5.79
C THR A 229 -30.37 2.28 -6.49
N CYS A 230 -29.82 1.09 -6.32
CA CYS A 230 -30.39 -0.14 -6.86
C CYS A 230 -31.40 -0.81 -5.91
N ASP A 231 -31.93 -0.10 -4.90
CA ASP A 231 -32.86 -0.69 -3.93
C ASP A 231 -34.26 -0.89 -4.51
N ASP A 232 -34.67 -0.01 -5.44
CA ASP A 232 -35.96 -0.10 -6.15
C ASP A 232 -35.85 -0.89 -7.47
N CYS A 233 -34.72 -1.52 -7.73
CA CYS A 233 -34.53 -2.36 -8.91
C CYS A 233 -35.25 -3.70 -8.76
N ASP A 234 -35.79 -4.21 -9.88
CA ASP A 234 -36.55 -5.46 -9.91
C ASP A 234 -35.66 -6.65 -9.50
N PRO A 235 -35.92 -7.29 -8.33
CA PRO A 235 -35.14 -8.43 -7.87
C PRO A 235 -35.17 -9.63 -8.82
N ALA A 236 -36.21 -9.77 -9.65
CA ALA A 236 -36.31 -10.83 -10.64
C ALA A 236 -35.31 -10.66 -11.80
N LYS A 237 -34.70 -9.48 -11.93
CA LYS A 237 -33.64 -9.19 -12.90
C LYS A 237 -32.23 -9.44 -12.36
N LEU A 238 -32.10 -9.83 -11.09
CA LEU A 238 -30.81 -10.24 -10.54
C LEU A 238 -30.34 -11.55 -11.17
N ARG A 239 -29.05 -11.62 -11.50
CA ARG A 239 -28.38 -12.85 -11.91
C ARG A 239 -28.12 -13.69 -10.68
N ILE A 240 -28.52 -14.96 -10.72
CA ILE A 240 -28.13 -15.95 -9.72
C ILE A 240 -26.64 -16.25 -9.90
N ARG A 241 -25.87 -16.13 -8.82
CA ARG A 241 -24.43 -16.39 -8.79
C ARG A 241 -24.12 -17.48 -7.78
N GLY A 242 -23.02 -18.21 -8.00
CA GLY A 242 -22.53 -19.19 -7.03
C GLY A 242 -22.12 -18.51 -5.72
N VAL A 243 -22.35 -19.19 -4.60
CA VAL A 243 -21.92 -18.70 -3.28
C VAL A 243 -20.39 -18.73 -3.21
N ARG A 244 -19.78 -17.59 -2.90
CA ARG A 244 -18.34 -17.55 -2.60
C ARG A 244 -18.08 -18.12 -1.22
N VAL A 245 -17.02 -18.92 -1.10
CA VAL A 245 -16.59 -19.50 0.18
C VAL A 245 -16.04 -18.42 1.14
N SER A 246 -15.58 -17.30 0.59
CA SER A 246 -15.00 -16.18 1.34
C SER A 246 -15.37 -14.85 0.68
N ASP A 247 -15.50 -13.81 1.50
CA ASP A 247 -15.67 -12.41 1.09
C ASP A 247 -14.36 -11.73 0.70
N GLU A 248 -13.24 -12.46 0.71
CA GLU A 248 -11.95 -11.89 0.30
C GLU A 248 -11.92 -11.54 -1.20
N PRO A 249 -11.35 -10.38 -1.56
CA PRO A 249 -11.18 -9.98 -2.95
C PRO A 249 -10.42 -11.04 -3.74
N ARG A 250 -10.94 -11.38 -4.92
CA ARG A 250 -10.21 -12.21 -5.88
C ARG A 250 -9.45 -11.32 -6.84
N ILE A 251 -8.29 -11.82 -7.29
CA ILE A 251 -7.47 -11.14 -8.29
C ILE A 251 -7.65 -11.83 -9.64
N HIS A 252 -7.86 -11.01 -10.66
CA HIS A 252 -8.04 -11.43 -12.05
C HIS A 252 -7.00 -10.74 -12.92
N TYR A 253 -6.49 -11.46 -13.92
CA TYR A 253 -5.41 -10.99 -14.79
C TYR A 253 -5.89 -11.07 -16.23
N GLY A 254 -5.82 -9.96 -16.97
CA GLY A 254 -6.27 -9.99 -18.36
C GLY A 254 -6.28 -8.62 -19.03
N VAL A 255 -7.26 -8.45 -19.91
CA VAL A 255 -7.45 -7.22 -20.70
C VAL A 255 -8.26 -6.21 -19.91
N ILE A 256 -7.76 -4.98 -19.87
CA ILE A 256 -8.50 -3.79 -19.45
C ILE A 256 -8.82 -2.96 -20.70
N ALA A 257 -10.11 -2.71 -20.92
CA ALA A 257 -10.61 -1.85 -21.98
C ALA A 257 -10.59 -0.38 -21.50
N SER A 258 -9.81 0.44 -22.20
CA SER A 258 -9.58 1.85 -21.85
C SER A 258 -10.23 2.78 -22.87
N GLY A 259 -10.92 3.83 -22.43
CA GLY A 259 -11.57 4.77 -23.36
C GLY A 259 -12.03 6.06 -22.68
N ASN A 260 -12.49 7.04 -23.45
CA ASN A 260 -13.00 8.31 -22.91
C ASN A 260 -14.51 8.29 -22.66
N ARG A 261 -15.17 7.13 -22.77
CA ARG A 261 -16.62 6.99 -22.58
C ARG A 261 -16.91 6.26 -21.27
N VAL A 262 -17.73 6.86 -20.42
CA VAL A 262 -18.26 6.14 -19.25
C VAL A 262 -19.20 5.04 -19.76
N MET A 263 -18.87 3.77 -19.51
CA MET A 263 -19.74 2.65 -19.88
C MET A 263 -20.91 2.55 -18.88
N LYS A 264 -22.13 2.72 -19.40
CA LYS A 264 -23.40 2.64 -18.65
C LYS A 264 -24.44 1.73 -19.32
N ASN A 265 -24.04 0.90 -20.27
CA ASN A 265 -24.96 0.01 -20.99
C ASN A 265 -24.42 -1.42 -20.96
N GLY A 266 -25.15 -2.33 -20.32
CA GLY A 266 -24.69 -3.70 -20.08
C GLY A 266 -24.52 -4.51 -21.37
N LYS A 267 -25.37 -4.30 -22.39
CA LYS A 267 -25.24 -4.97 -23.68
C LYS A 267 -24.00 -4.51 -24.44
N ALA A 268 -23.82 -3.20 -24.59
CA ALA A 268 -22.65 -2.63 -25.26
C ALA A 268 -21.34 -3.03 -24.56
N ARG A 269 -21.34 -3.06 -23.22
CA ARG A 269 -20.24 -3.64 -22.42
C ARG A 269 -19.97 -5.07 -22.84
N ASP A 270 -20.97 -5.95 -22.83
CA ASP A 270 -20.77 -7.37 -23.13
C ASP A 270 -20.29 -7.60 -24.57
N ASP A 271 -20.80 -6.83 -25.53
CA ASP A 271 -20.35 -6.89 -26.93
C ASP A 271 -18.86 -6.52 -27.06
N ILE A 272 -18.44 -5.42 -26.43
CA ILE A 272 -17.03 -4.99 -26.42
C ILE A 272 -16.17 -6.01 -25.66
N ALA A 273 -16.65 -6.47 -24.51
CA ALA A 273 -15.93 -7.40 -23.67
C ALA A 273 -15.71 -8.76 -24.36
N GLN A 274 -16.70 -9.26 -25.10
CA GLN A 274 -16.57 -10.47 -25.90
C GLN A 274 -15.53 -10.29 -27.01
N ARG A 275 -15.57 -9.16 -27.71
CA ARG A 275 -14.66 -8.88 -28.83
C ARG A 275 -13.22 -8.67 -28.39
N LEU A 276 -13.00 -8.08 -27.21
CA LEU A 276 -11.67 -7.75 -26.68
C LEU A 276 -11.18 -8.72 -25.59
N SER A 277 -12.01 -9.66 -25.15
CA SER A 277 -11.81 -10.43 -23.91
C SER A 277 -11.58 -9.53 -22.68
N ALA A 278 -12.27 -8.39 -22.63
CA ALA A 278 -12.04 -7.37 -21.60
C ALA A 278 -12.72 -7.73 -20.26
N LEU A 279 -11.93 -7.73 -19.19
CA LEU A 279 -12.40 -8.02 -17.82
C LEU A 279 -12.89 -6.76 -17.10
N CYS A 280 -12.39 -5.59 -17.48
CA CYS A 280 -12.62 -4.33 -16.80
C CYS A 280 -12.62 -3.18 -17.81
N PHE A 281 -13.41 -2.15 -17.52
CA PHE A 281 -13.44 -0.87 -18.24
C PHE A 281 -12.97 0.25 -17.31
N GLU A 282 -12.11 1.12 -17.83
CA GLU A 282 -11.60 2.33 -17.17
C GLU A 282 -11.26 3.40 -18.21
N MET A 283 -10.80 4.59 -17.77
CA MET A 283 -10.76 5.76 -18.65
C MET A 283 -9.39 6.42 -18.84
N GLU A 284 -8.31 5.86 -18.31
CA GLU A 284 -7.01 6.55 -18.28
C GLU A 284 -5.88 5.80 -18.97
N ALA A 285 -5.78 4.48 -18.78
CA ALA A 285 -4.54 3.73 -19.02
C ALA A 285 -4.03 3.89 -20.46
N ALA A 286 -4.90 3.81 -21.48
CA ALA A 286 -4.49 3.93 -22.88
C ALA A 286 -3.79 5.26 -23.19
N GLY A 287 -4.12 6.36 -22.50
CA GLY A 287 -3.43 7.64 -22.67
C GLY A 287 -1.99 7.66 -22.16
N MET A 288 -1.62 6.71 -21.28
CA MET A 288 -0.29 6.64 -20.68
C MET A 288 0.57 5.50 -21.23
N MET A 289 -0.03 4.50 -21.88
CA MET A 289 0.67 3.29 -22.31
C MET A 289 1.80 3.58 -23.30
N ASP A 290 1.67 4.60 -24.16
CA ASP A 290 2.73 4.96 -25.13
C ASP A 290 3.93 5.66 -24.48
N ASN A 291 3.76 6.27 -23.29
CA ASN A 291 4.80 7.06 -22.64
C ASN A 291 5.45 6.35 -21.45
N LEU A 292 4.66 5.63 -20.64
CA LEU A 292 5.11 5.05 -19.37
C LEU A 292 4.95 3.52 -19.26
N HIS A 293 4.31 2.87 -20.26
CA HIS A 293 4.06 1.42 -20.26
C HIS A 293 3.57 0.92 -18.88
N CYS A 294 2.59 1.63 -18.32
CA CYS A 294 2.15 1.42 -16.94
C CYS A 294 1.43 0.08 -16.74
N LEU A 295 1.33 -0.37 -15.48
CA LEU A 295 0.45 -1.47 -15.10
C LEU A 295 -0.84 -0.90 -14.48
N PRO A 296 -1.99 -1.00 -15.16
CA PRO A 296 -3.27 -0.65 -14.57
C PRO A 296 -3.76 -1.74 -13.60
N ILE A 297 -4.16 -1.30 -12.40
CA ILE A 297 -4.68 -2.13 -11.32
C ILE A 297 -6.02 -1.51 -10.89
N ARG A 298 -7.11 -2.22 -11.15
CA ARG A 298 -8.46 -1.70 -10.98
C ARG A 298 -9.26 -2.52 -9.99
N GLY A 299 -9.71 -1.89 -8.92
CA GLY A 299 -10.71 -2.44 -8.02
C GLY A 299 -12.09 -2.29 -8.64
N ILE A 300 -12.89 -3.34 -8.63
CA ILE A 300 -14.20 -3.33 -9.28
C ILE A 300 -15.25 -2.66 -8.39
N CYS A 301 -15.73 -1.48 -8.78
CA CYS A 301 -16.74 -0.71 -8.02
C CYS A 301 -18.15 -0.79 -8.62
N ASP A 302 -18.28 -1.15 -9.90
CA ASP A 302 -19.54 -1.37 -10.60
C ASP A 302 -19.35 -2.39 -11.73
N TYR A 303 -20.40 -2.72 -12.48
CA TYR A 303 -20.36 -3.71 -13.58
C TYR A 303 -20.34 -3.08 -14.98
N SER A 304 -19.88 -1.85 -15.13
CA SER A 304 -19.88 -1.13 -16.41
C SER A 304 -21.26 -1.13 -17.09
N ASP A 305 -22.30 -0.94 -16.31
CA ASP A 305 -23.68 -0.80 -16.78
C ASP A 305 -24.37 0.37 -16.06
N SER A 306 -25.68 0.50 -16.21
CA SER A 306 -26.45 1.59 -15.63
C SER A 306 -26.62 1.47 -14.12
N HIS A 307 -26.33 0.31 -13.50
CA HIS A 307 -26.46 0.05 -12.07
C HIS A 307 -25.21 0.51 -11.31
N LYS A 308 -24.89 1.80 -11.42
CA LYS A 308 -23.72 2.39 -10.78
C LYS A 308 -23.83 2.32 -9.26
N ASN A 309 -22.72 2.00 -8.60
CA ASN A 309 -22.66 1.85 -7.17
C ASN A 309 -21.52 2.66 -6.56
N LYS A 310 -21.89 3.74 -5.84
CA LYS A 310 -20.92 4.62 -5.20
C LYS A 310 -20.38 4.07 -3.88
N GLU A 311 -21.15 3.26 -3.16
CA GLU A 311 -20.74 2.74 -1.85
C GLU A 311 -19.54 1.79 -1.94
N TRP A 312 -19.37 1.14 -3.08
CA TRP A 312 -18.27 0.22 -3.32
C TRP A 312 -16.96 0.91 -3.75
N GLN A 313 -16.98 2.21 -4.09
CA GLN A 313 -15.80 2.89 -4.63
C GLN A 313 -14.64 2.91 -3.64
N ASN A 314 -14.90 3.23 -2.37
CA ASN A 314 -13.88 3.27 -1.33
C ASN A 314 -13.24 1.90 -1.10
N TYR A 315 -14.06 0.85 -1.00
CA TYR A 315 -13.57 -0.51 -0.84
C TYR A 315 -12.78 -0.99 -2.07
N ALA A 316 -13.30 -0.76 -3.27
CA ALA A 316 -12.63 -1.11 -4.52
C ALA A 316 -11.28 -0.39 -4.68
N ALA A 317 -11.21 0.91 -4.39
CA ALA A 317 -9.95 1.65 -4.41
C ALA A 317 -8.95 1.08 -3.40
N ALA A 318 -9.42 0.74 -2.20
CA ALA A 318 -8.59 0.13 -1.16
C ALA A 318 -8.05 -1.25 -1.57
N THR A 319 -8.86 -2.12 -2.19
CA THR A 319 -8.38 -3.45 -2.63
C THR A 319 -7.36 -3.34 -3.75
N ALA A 320 -7.54 -2.40 -4.68
CA ALA A 320 -6.56 -2.08 -5.72
C ALA A 320 -5.24 -1.57 -5.14
N ALA A 321 -5.30 -0.62 -4.20
CA ALA A 321 -4.13 -0.05 -3.54
C ALA A 321 -3.34 -1.09 -2.73
N VAL A 322 -4.04 -1.97 -2.01
CA VAL A 322 -3.41 -3.06 -1.26
C VAL A 322 -2.71 -4.06 -2.20
N TYR A 323 -3.34 -4.44 -3.31
CA TYR A 323 -2.67 -5.28 -4.31
C TYR A 323 -1.43 -4.60 -4.89
N ALA A 324 -1.51 -3.30 -5.21
CA ALA A 324 -0.38 -2.53 -5.70
C ALA A 324 0.79 -2.49 -4.69
N ARG A 325 0.49 -2.36 -3.39
CA ARG A 325 1.51 -2.48 -2.33
C ARG A 325 2.20 -3.85 -2.35
N GLU A 326 1.43 -4.94 -2.35
CA GLU A 326 2.02 -6.29 -2.39
C GLU A 326 2.86 -6.53 -3.64
N LEU A 327 2.48 -5.92 -4.77
CA LEU A 327 3.26 -5.96 -6.00
C LEU A 327 4.62 -5.28 -5.85
N LEU A 328 4.68 -4.11 -5.21
CA LEU A 328 5.96 -3.41 -5.00
C LEU A 328 6.90 -4.20 -4.08
N GLU A 329 6.37 -4.89 -3.08
CA GLU A 329 7.17 -5.72 -2.16
C GLU A 329 7.80 -6.97 -2.81
N VAL A 330 7.36 -7.36 -4.03
CA VAL A 330 8.03 -8.42 -4.81
C VAL A 330 8.99 -7.89 -5.86
N ILE A 331 8.98 -6.59 -6.13
CA ILE A 331 9.93 -5.94 -7.02
C ILE A 331 11.25 -5.77 -6.27
N GLN A 332 12.32 -6.30 -6.84
CA GLN A 332 13.66 -6.09 -6.29
C GLN A 332 14.12 -4.65 -6.57
N PRO A 333 14.74 -3.97 -5.59
CA PRO A 333 15.43 -2.72 -5.85
C PRO A 333 16.67 -2.96 -6.70
N SER A 334 17.03 -1.97 -7.50
CA SER A 334 18.31 -1.95 -8.20
C SER A 334 19.47 -1.71 -7.20
N LEU A 335 20.68 -2.12 -7.57
CA LEU A 335 21.88 -1.88 -6.76
C LEU A 335 22.11 -0.38 -6.50
N GLU A 336 21.75 0.47 -7.46
CA GLU A 336 21.83 1.93 -7.32
C GLU A 336 20.83 2.46 -6.29
N GLU A 337 19.58 1.97 -6.29
CA GLU A 337 18.55 2.33 -5.31
C GLU A 337 18.99 1.92 -3.90
N LEU A 338 19.44 0.68 -3.72
CA LEU A 338 19.96 0.18 -2.45
C LEU A 338 21.09 1.07 -1.90
N SER A 339 22.03 1.46 -2.78
CA SER A 339 23.16 2.30 -2.40
C SER A 339 22.72 3.69 -1.96
N ARG A 340 21.72 4.29 -2.62
CA ARG A 340 21.22 5.63 -2.30
C ARG A 340 20.31 5.66 -1.08
N THR A 341 19.42 4.68 -0.92
CA THR A 341 18.60 4.54 0.28
C THR A 341 19.50 4.34 1.50
N THR A 342 20.55 3.52 1.37
CA THR A 342 21.56 3.35 2.43
C THR A 342 22.38 4.63 2.66
N ALA A 343 22.79 5.36 1.61
CA ALA A 343 23.51 6.63 1.73
C ALA A 343 22.67 7.74 2.40
N CYS A 344 21.37 7.79 2.12
CA CYS A 344 20.41 8.71 2.76
C CYS A 344 20.25 8.37 4.26
N LEU A 345 20.07 7.09 4.59
CA LEU A 345 19.95 6.64 5.99
C LEU A 345 21.25 6.83 6.79
N THR A 346 22.42 6.67 6.17
CA THR A 346 23.73 6.82 6.82
C THR A 346 24.24 8.26 6.93
N LYS A 347 23.74 9.19 6.09
CA LYS A 347 24.05 10.63 6.24
C LYS A 347 23.18 11.33 7.30
N ALA A 348 22.07 10.73 7.71
CA ALA A 348 21.22 11.22 8.81
C ALA A 348 21.80 10.96 10.22
N SER A 349 22.88 10.18 10.33
CA SER A 349 23.44 9.78 11.63
C SER A 349 24.49 10.78 12.15
N GLU A 350 24.03 11.77 12.90
CA GLU A 350 24.83 12.31 14.01
C GLU A 350 24.82 11.33 15.21
N PRO A 351 25.90 11.27 16.03
CA PRO A 351 26.11 10.21 17.02
C PRO A 351 25.06 10.10 18.15
N GLY A 352 24.17 11.10 18.28
CA GLY A 352 23.11 11.13 19.29
C GLY A 352 21.80 10.44 18.86
N ILE A 353 21.44 10.46 17.57
CA ILE A 353 20.12 10.05 17.05
C ILE A 353 20.13 8.58 16.57
N ALA A 354 21.29 8.06 16.16
CA ALA A 354 21.43 6.67 15.71
C ALA A 354 21.04 5.62 16.76
N LYS A 355 21.10 5.98 18.06
CA LYS A 355 20.59 5.12 19.13
C LYS A 355 19.08 4.98 19.10
N ASP A 356 18.33 6.04 18.80
CA ASP A 356 16.86 6.00 18.78
C ASP A 356 16.33 5.27 17.54
N TYR A 357 16.85 5.54 16.34
CA TYR A 357 16.37 4.87 15.12
C TYR A 357 16.73 3.38 15.06
N ALA A 358 17.94 3.02 15.49
CA ALA A 358 18.32 1.63 15.66
C ALA A 358 17.52 0.98 16.80
N SER A 359 17.16 1.74 17.83
CA SER A 359 16.29 1.28 18.92
C SER A 359 14.86 1.04 18.43
N ASP A 360 14.26 1.93 17.64
CA ASP A 360 12.89 1.81 17.13
C ASP A 360 12.76 0.66 16.12
N ARG A 361 13.70 0.55 15.18
CA ARG A 361 13.75 -0.61 14.28
C ARG A 361 14.01 -1.90 15.04
N ARG A 362 14.90 -1.89 16.04
CA ARG A 362 15.12 -3.04 16.92
C ARG A 362 13.85 -3.37 17.70
N GLN A 363 13.11 -2.38 18.15
CA GLN A 363 11.88 -2.54 18.91
C GLN A 363 10.79 -3.17 18.05
N HIS A 364 10.59 -2.67 16.82
CA HIS A 364 9.69 -3.30 15.84
C HIS A 364 10.09 -4.74 15.49
N LEU A 365 11.40 -5.02 15.33
CA LEU A 365 11.88 -6.38 15.10
C LEU A 365 11.65 -7.27 16.33
N LEU A 366 11.86 -6.77 17.55
CA LEU A 366 11.57 -7.50 18.79
C LEU A 366 10.08 -7.77 18.96
N GLU A 367 9.22 -6.82 18.59
CA GLU A 367 7.76 -6.99 18.58
C GLU A 367 7.31 -8.02 17.53
N SER A 368 7.97 -8.09 16.37
CA SER A 368 7.70 -9.11 15.34
C SER A 368 8.06 -10.53 15.77
N LEU A 369 8.97 -10.66 16.74
CA LEU A 369 9.36 -11.94 17.34
C LEU A 369 8.44 -12.35 18.51
N ASP A 370 7.53 -11.47 18.93
CA ASP A 370 6.55 -11.79 19.95
C ASP A 370 5.42 -12.67 19.39
N PHE A 371 4.91 -13.57 20.21
CA PHE A 371 3.77 -14.40 19.85
C PHE A 371 2.97 -14.78 21.09
N PRO A 372 1.65 -15.01 20.96
CA PRO A 372 0.82 -15.44 22.08
C PRO A 372 1.44 -16.67 22.76
N GLN A 373 1.69 -16.58 24.07
CA GLN A 373 2.35 -17.60 24.89
C GLN A 373 3.88 -17.71 24.81
N ILE A 374 4.60 -16.68 24.35
CA ILE A 374 6.09 -16.65 24.34
C ILE A 374 6.72 -17.02 25.69
N ASP A 375 6.08 -16.64 26.80
CA ASP A 375 6.53 -16.94 28.17
C ASP A 375 5.95 -18.24 28.76
N ALA A 376 5.04 -18.95 28.07
CA ALA A 376 4.37 -20.13 28.65
C ALA A 376 5.34 -21.28 28.99
N ARG A 377 6.40 -21.46 28.20
CA ARG A 377 7.47 -22.42 28.54
C ARG A 377 8.27 -21.97 29.77
N LYS A 378 8.50 -20.67 29.95
CA LYS A 378 9.24 -20.14 31.10
C LYS A 378 8.48 -20.38 32.40
N THR A 379 7.15 -20.24 32.40
CA THR A 379 6.31 -20.45 33.59
C THR A 379 6.12 -21.93 33.92
N THR A 380 5.99 -22.79 32.92
CA THR A 380 5.70 -24.24 33.11
C THR A 380 6.92 -25.11 33.42
N ILE A 381 8.13 -24.71 33.01
CA ILE A 381 9.34 -25.51 33.24
C ILE A 381 9.80 -25.42 34.69
N ARG A 382 10.04 -26.57 35.33
CA ARG A 382 10.58 -26.66 36.69
C ARG A 382 11.98 -26.01 36.79
N ILE A 383 12.30 -25.49 37.96
CA ILE A 383 13.61 -24.88 38.23
C ILE A 383 14.69 -25.96 38.06
N ALA A 384 15.79 -25.61 37.39
CA ALA A 384 16.91 -26.52 37.21
C ALA A 384 17.54 -26.87 38.57
N HIS A 385 17.93 -28.14 38.76
CA HIS A 385 18.68 -28.53 39.94
C HIS A 385 20.05 -27.82 39.93
N ALA A 386 20.52 -27.35 41.09
CA ALA A 386 21.58 -26.34 41.21
C ALA A 386 22.94 -26.70 40.56
N LYS A 387 23.16 -27.98 40.24
CA LYS A 387 24.40 -28.50 39.62
C LYS A 387 24.26 -28.79 38.11
N THR A 388 23.05 -28.93 37.58
CA THR A 388 22.80 -29.53 36.25
C THR A 388 23.26 -28.67 35.08
N CYS A 389 23.25 -27.35 35.23
CA CYS A 389 23.62 -26.43 34.15
C CYS A 389 24.96 -25.72 34.37
N ARG A 390 25.67 -26.00 35.48
CA ARG A 390 26.92 -25.31 35.85
C ARG A 390 28.04 -25.49 34.83
N TRP A 391 28.10 -26.64 34.17
CA TRP A 391 29.09 -26.94 33.15
C TRP A 391 29.09 -25.90 32.01
N LEU A 392 27.94 -25.28 31.72
CA LEU A 392 27.83 -24.27 30.68
C LEU A 392 28.70 -23.04 30.95
N LEU A 393 28.89 -22.67 32.22
CA LEU A 393 29.74 -21.53 32.61
C LEU A 393 31.22 -21.75 32.28
N GLN A 394 31.63 -23.01 32.15
CA GLN A 394 33.00 -23.40 31.82
C GLN A 394 33.17 -23.70 30.33
N HIS A 395 32.08 -23.84 29.58
CA HIS A 395 32.10 -24.19 28.17
C HIS A 395 32.66 -23.04 27.33
N SER A 396 33.56 -23.35 26.40
CA SER A 396 34.25 -22.36 25.54
C SER A 396 33.26 -21.47 24.82
N ALA A 397 32.27 -22.04 24.12
CA ALA A 397 31.26 -21.25 23.40
C ALA A 397 30.48 -20.26 24.29
N TYR A 398 30.29 -20.55 25.59
CA TYR A 398 29.65 -19.61 26.51
C TYR A 398 30.61 -18.49 26.95
N ARG A 399 31.89 -18.82 27.14
CA ARG A 399 32.95 -17.85 27.44
C ARG A 399 33.23 -16.93 26.26
N ASP A 400 33.30 -17.47 25.05
CA ASP A 400 33.49 -16.70 23.82
C ASP A 400 32.27 -15.79 23.55
N TRP A 401 31.07 -16.23 23.90
CA TRP A 401 29.88 -15.37 23.82
C TRP A 401 29.87 -14.25 24.86
N LEU A 402 30.50 -14.46 26.02
CA LEU A 402 30.66 -13.45 27.06
C LEU A 402 31.75 -12.42 26.74
N ASP A 403 32.73 -12.79 25.93
CA ASP A 403 33.87 -11.94 25.57
C ASP A 403 33.45 -10.84 24.56
N PRO A 404 33.50 -9.55 24.93
CA PRO A 404 33.22 -8.46 24.01
C PRO A 404 34.11 -8.45 22.75
N ALA A 405 35.35 -8.96 22.85
CA ALA A 405 36.27 -9.02 21.71
C ALA A 405 35.81 -10.02 20.63
N MET A 406 35.04 -11.03 21.02
CA MET A 406 34.50 -12.06 20.11
C MET A 406 33.12 -11.70 19.54
N GLN A 407 32.58 -10.52 19.89
CA GLN A 407 31.24 -10.09 19.47
C GLN A 407 31.10 -9.98 17.94
N SER A 408 32.18 -9.59 17.23
CA SER A 408 32.20 -9.51 15.76
C SER A 408 32.12 -10.89 15.08
N GLN A 409 32.62 -11.94 15.74
CA GLN A 409 32.62 -13.32 15.22
C GLN A 409 31.33 -14.06 15.59
N ASN A 410 30.78 -13.80 16.77
CA ASN A 410 29.62 -14.51 17.31
C ASN A 410 28.30 -13.77 17.03
N HIS A 411 28.36 -12.55 16.48
CA HIS A 411 27.24 -11.66 16.20
C HIS A 411 26.28 -11.44 17.39
N GLY A 412 26.75 -11.65 18.61
CA GLY A 412 25.96 -11.54 19.84
C GLY A 412 25.02 -12.72 20.16
N PHE A 413 25.06 -13.82 19.40
CA PHE A 413 24.18 -14.97 19.62
C PHE A 413 24.91 -16.18 20.22
N LEU A 414 24.27 -16.86 21.18
CA LEU A 414 24.68 -18.18 21.67
C LEU A 414 23.68 -19.24 21.19
N TRP A 415 24.14 -20.16 20.35
CA TRP A 415 23.28 -21.17 19.75
C TRP A 415 23.32 -22.50 20.52
N LEU A 416 22.24 -22.86 21.20
CA LEU A 416 22.11 -24.11 21.96
C LEU A 416 21.48 -25.23 21.10
N ARG A 417 22.29 -26.18 20.64
CA ARG A 417 21.83 -27.37 19.88
C ARG A 417 21.57 -28.55 20.81
N GLY A 418 20.52 -29.32 20.53
CA GLY A 418 20.24 -30.57 21.24
C GLY A 418 18.91 -31.17 20.81
N LYS A 419 18.74 -32.49 21.04
CA LYS A 419 17.50 -33.22 20.74
C LYS A 419 16.29 -32.66 21.50
N ALA A 420 15.07 -32.95 21.02
CA ALA A 420 13.86 -32.66 21.79
C ALA A 420 13.96 -33.29 23.19
N GLY A 421 13.47 -32.59 24.22
CA GLY A 421 13.56 -33.07 25.62
C GLY A 421 14.93 -32.94 26.30
N ALA A 422 16.01 -32.58 25.60
CA ALA A 422 17.36 -32.52 26.16
C ALA A 422 17.64 -31.35 27.14
N GLY A 423 16.59 -30.69 27.68
CA GLY A 423 16.75 -29.65 28.71
C GLY A 423 17.15 -28.25 28.22
N LYS A 424 17.11 -27.96 26.91
CA LYS A 424 17.47 -26.64 26.35
C LYS A 424 16.72 -25.47 27.02
N SER A 425 15.40 -25.61 27.17
CA SER A 425 14.56 -24.58 27.80
C SER A 425 14.83 -24.45 29.31
N THR A 426 15.16 -25.55 30.00
CA THR A 426 15.61 -25.55 31.40
C THR A 426 16.92 -24.76 31.56
N MET A 427 17.86 -24.95 30.63
CA MET A 427 19.15 -24.28 30.60
C MET A 427 19.02 -22.77 30.32
N MET A 428 18.15 -22.37 29.39
CA MET A 428 17.82 -20.95 29.15
C MET A 428 17.21 -20.28 30.39
N LYS A 429 16.26 -20.97 31.08
CA LYS A 429 15.65 -20.46 32.32
C LYS A 429 16.69 -20.28 33.42
N TRP A 430 17.59 -21.25 33.59
CA TRP A 430 18.66 -21.20 34.61
C TRP A 430 19.66 -20.06 34.35
N LEU A 431 20.11 -19.88 33.10
CA LEU A 431 21.00 -18.76 32.73
C LEU A 431 20.36 -17.39 33.00
N ARG A 432 19.07 -17.24 32.68
CA ARG A 432 18.33 -16.00 32.94
C ARG A 432 18.26 -15.70 34.43
N GLN A 433 18.03 -16.71 35.28
CA GLN A 433 18.00 -16.56 36.74
C GLN A 433 19.36 -16.15 37.31
N LEU A 434 20.45 -16.78 36.84
CA LEU A 434 21.81 -16.41 37.26
C LEU A 434 22.14 -14.94 36.97
N ARG A 435 21.87 -14.46 35.75
CA ARG A 435 22.16 -13.07 35.38
C ARG A 435 21.27 -12.04 36.07
N MET A 436 20.07 -12.44 36.52
CA MET A 436 19.23 -11.59 37.36
C MET A 436 19.83 -11.42 38.77
N TRP A 437 20.48 -12.46 39.32
CA TRP A 437 21.19 -12.38 40.60
C TRP A 437 22.49 -11.57 40.53
N GLU A 438 23.20 -11.59 39.40
CA GLU A 438 24.42 -10.77 39.20
C GLU A 438 24.13 -9.27 39.07
N LYS A 439 22.90 -8.86 38.73
CA LYS A 439 22.50 -7.46 38.48
C LYS A 439 21.74 -6.79 39.64
N ALA A 440 21.48 -7.48 40.74
CA ALA A 440 20.80 -6.88 41.89
C ALA A 440 21.76 -5.94 42.66
N PRO A 441 21.40 -4.67 42.92
CA PRO A 441 22.21 -3.79 43.76
C PRO A 441 22.29 -4.37 45.17
N SER A 442 23.50 -4.45 45.69
CA SER A 442 23.83 -4.91 47.04
C SER A 442 23.22 -3.98 48.09
N GLN A 443 21.96 -4.24 48.44
CA GLN A 443 21.33 -3.76 49.67
C GLN A 443 20.36 -4.82 50.19
N VAL A 444 20.87 -5.76 51.00
CA VAL A 444 20.33 -6.23 52.30
C VAL A 444 21.46 -7.07 52.96
N PRO A 445 21.68 -6.97 54.29
CA PRO A 445 22.89 -7.43 54.95
C PRO A 445 23.08 -8.96 54.92
N MET A 446 24.33 -9.38 55.09
CA MET A 446 24.66 -10.75 55.50
C MET A 446 23.75 -11.17 56.67
N THR A 447 22.83 -12.09 56.40
CA THR A 447 22.47 -13.08 57.40
C THR A 447 23.18 -14.36 57.01
N THR A 448 24.18 -14.64 57.83
CA THR A 448 25.04 -15.81 57.89
C THR A 448 24.18 -17.08 57.84
N ASN A 449 24.10 -17.76 56.68
CA ASN A 449 24.07 -19.23 56.63
C ASN A 449 24.09 -19.77 55.20
N LEU A 450 25.28 -19.81 54.59
CA LEU A 450 25.56 -20.76 53.51
C LEU A 450 27.06 -21.06 53.30
N ALA A 451 27.94 -20.46 54.12
CA ALA A 451 29.35 -20.86 54.20
C ALA A 451 29.59 -22.12 55.06
N GLN A 452 28.59 -22.63 55.79
CA GLN A 452 28.74 -23.81 56.66
C GLN A 452 28.31 -25.15 56.04
N GLN A 453 27.88 -25.19 54.77
CA GLN A 453 27.56 -26.46 54.09
C GLN A 453 28.60 -26.89 53.03
N LEU A 454 29.74 -26.20 52.95
CA LEU A 454 30.85 -26.57 52.06
C LEU A 454 32.03 -27.27 52.78
N SER A 455 31.83 -27.75 54.01
CA SER A 455 32.86 -28.53 54.73
C SER A 455 32.45 -29.96 55.12
N ARG A 456 31.31 -30.47 54.66
CA ARG A 456 30.99 -31.91 54.80
C ARG A 456 30.24 -32.45 53.58
N SER A 457 30.84 -33.49 52.98
CA SER A 457 30.38 -34.38 51.90
C SER A 457 30.73 -33.98 50.47
#